data_AF-A0A7C9VGA7-F1
#
_entry.id   AF-A0A7C9VGA7-F1
#
_cell.length_a   1.000
_cell.length_b   1.000
_cell.length_c   1.000
_cell.angle_alpha   90.00
_cell.angle_beta   90.00
_cell.angle_gamma   90.00
#
_symmetry.space_group_name_H-M   'P 1'
#
loop_
_entity.id
_entity.type
_entity.pdbx_description
1 polymer ?
#
loop_
_entity_poly.entity_id
_entity_poly.type
_entity_poly.pdbx_seq_one_letter_code
_entity_poly.pdbx_strand_id
1 'polypeptide(L)'
;MSKRDALRALGKRFPAPSELTKTLDAAYEQPDRSAAIVATAIIESILEKIIVARLKHKEPDLIGKLFKDRGPLSDFHSKILVATAFGVISPNMGSELHRIKAIRNVFAHAKIDVNFDTPEIAEEVNGFLMLKAMQSVASDSKDISVSNKRTFILMIRILCIMISTDHKTVSGEELVI
;
A
#
# COMPACT_ATOMS: atom_id res chain seq x y z
N MET A 1 9.68 -23.24 -20.38
CA MET A 1 8.82 -22.31 -19.61
C MET A 1 7.42 -22.33 -20.22
N SER A 2 6.38 -22.70 -19.47
CA SER A 2 5.00 -22.77 -19.97
C SER A 2 4.39 -21.38 -20.16
N LYS A 3 3.40 -21.22 -21.06
CA LYS A 3 2.61 -19.98 -21.17
C LYS A 3 2.00 -19.55 -19.81
N ARG A 4 1.64 -20.52 -18.97
CA ARG A 4 1.14 -20.26 -17.60
C ARG A 4 2.23 -19.73 -16.68
N ASP A 5 3.48 -20.14 -16.87
CA ASP A 5 4.61 -19.62 -16.09
C ASP A 5 4.94 -18.18 -16.48
N ALA A 6 4.81 -17.84 -17.77
CA ALA A 6 4.97 -16.46 -18.25
C ALA A 6 3.89 -15.51 -17.67
N LEU A 7 2.62 -15.95 -17.62
CA LEU A 7 1.55 -15.17 -16.98
C LEU A 7 1.79 -14.97 -15.48
N ARG A 8 2.27 -16.02 -14.80
CA ARG A 8 2.67 -15.92 -13.39
C ARG A 8 3.87 -15.01 -13.19
N ALA A 9 4.80 -14.96 -14.15
CA ALA A 9 5.97 -14.06 -14.09
C ALA A 9 5.55 -12.58 -14.25
N LEU A 10 4.57 -12.29 -15.10
CA LEU A 10 4.01 -10.95 -15.25
C LEU A 10 3.42 -10.41 -13.94
N GLY A 11 2.61 -11.21 -13.25
CA GLY A 11 2.05 -10.83 -11.94
C GLY A 11 3.07 -10.71 -10.81
N LYS A 12 4.32 -11.14 -11.04
CA LYS A 12 5.42 -11.10 -10.07
C LYS A 12 6.39 -9.94 -10.31
N ARG A 13 6.20 -9.17 -11.39
CA ARG A 13 7.08 -8.06 -11.73
C ARG A 13 6.76 -6.87 -10.83
N PHE A 14 7.79 -6.34 -10.16
CA PHE A 14 7.66 -5.06 -9.47
C PHE A 14 7.46 -3.93 -10.50
N PRO A 15 6.46 -3.06 -10.30
CA PRO A 15 6.23 -1.92 -11.17
C PRO A 15 7.43 -0.97 -11.12
N ALA A 16 7.75 -0.39 -12.28
CA ALA A 16 8.69 0.73 -12.35
C ALA A 16 8.09 1.97 -11.66
N PRO A 17 8.93 2.95 -11.26
CA PRO A 17 8.47 4.17 -10.58
C PRO A 17 7.36 4.92 -11.34
N SER A 18 7.57 5.08 -12.65
CA SER A 18 6.59 5.70 -13.54
C SER A 18 5.32 4.87 -13.73
N GLU A 19 5.38 3.54 -13.56
CA GLU A 19 4.21 2.66 -13.60
C GLU A 19 3.39 2.78 -12.30
N LEU A 20 4.05 2.96 -11.15
CA LEU A 20 3.40 3.23 -9.87
C LEU A 20 2.54 4.50 -9.95
N THR A 21 3.16 5.60 -10.39
CA THR A 21 2.50 6.91 -10.50
C THR A 21 1.30 6.84 -11.45
N LYS A 22 1.49 6.27 -12.65
CA LYS A 22 0.39 6.06 -13.61
C LYS A 22 -0.75 5.21 -13.04
N THR A 23 -0.42 4.16 -12.30
CA THR A 23 -1.43 3.27 -11.70
C THR A 23 -2.24 3.99 -10.63
N LEU A 24 -1.58 4.77 -9.77
CA LEU A 24 -2.27 5.57 -8.75
C LEU A 24 -3.07 6.72 -9.35
N ASP A 25 -2.59 7.36 -10.42
CA ASP A 25 -3.35 8.39 -11.14
C ASP A 25 -4.60 7.80 -11.79
N ALA A 26 -4.47 6.63 -12.44
CA ALA A 26 -5.61 5.94 -13.03
C ALA A 26 -6.65 5.51 -11.98
N ALA A 27 -6.24 5.20 -10.75
CA ALA A 27 -7.13 4.77 -9.67
C ALA A 27 -8.18 5.82 -9.29
N TYR A 28 -7.93 7.13 -9.51
CA TYR A 28 -8.92 8.17 -9.25
C TYR A 28 -10.15 8.06 -10.15
N GLU A 29 -9.99 7.52 -11.36
CA GLU A 29 -11.07 7.37 -12.35
C GLU A 29 -11.72 5.97 -12.34
N GLN A 30 -11.19 5.04 -11.55
CA GLN A 30 -11.74 3.68 -11.42
C GLN A 30 -12.96 3.62 -10.50
N PRO A 31 -13.87 2.65 -10.63
CA PRO A 31 -14.86 2.38 -9.60
C PRO A 31 -14.22 2.16 -8.22
N ASP A 32 -14.88 2.57 -7.15
CA ASP A 32 -14.32 2.60 -5.78
C ASP A 32 -13.68 1.28 -5.36
N ARG A 33 -14.37 0.17 -5.63
CA ARG A 33 -13.85 -1.18 -5.37
C ARG A 33 -12.54 -1.45 -6.10
N SER A 34 -12.47 -1.12 -7.39
CA SER A 34 -11.25 -1.29 -8.19
C SER A 34 -10.14 -0.36 -7.71
N ALA A 35 -10.46 0.90 -7.41
CA ALA A 35 -9.51 1.87 -6.90
C ALA A 35 -8.86 1.41 -5.59
N ALA A 36 -9.67 0.94 -4.63
CA ALA A 36 -9.19 0.44 -3.34
C ALA A 36 -8.27 -0.77 -3.47
N ILE A 37 -8.65 -1.75 -4.29
CA ILE A 37 -7.87 -2.97 -4.51
C ILE A 37 -6.54 -2.64 -5.22
N VAL A 38 -6.60 -1.89 -6.31
CA VAL A 38 -5.42 -1.56 -7.12
C VAL A 38 -4.43 -0.70 -6.34
N ALA A 39 -4.89 0.38 -5.69
CA ALA A 39 -4.01 1.24 -4.90
C ALA A 39 -3.36 0.49 -3.72
N THR A 40 -4.09 -0.41 -3.07
CA THR A 40 -3.53 -1.21 -1.97
C THR A 40 -2.48 -2.22 -2.46
N ALA A 41 -2.70 -2.86 -3.62
CA ALA A 41 -1.74 -3.81 -4.20
C ALA A 41 -0.38 -3.14 -4.49
N ILE A 42 -0.41 -1.85 -4.83
CA ILE A 42 0.80 -1.06 -5.07
C ILE A 42 1.65 -0.92 -3.80
N ILE A 43 1.06 -0.43 -2.70
CA ILE A 43 1.81 -0.25 -1.44
C ILE A 43 2.22 -1.58 -0.83
N GLU A 44 1.41 -2.63 -0.97
CA GLU A 44 1.77 -3.99 -0.57
C GLU A 44 3.01 -4.49 -1.33
N SER A 45 3.10 -4.21 -2.64
CA SER A 45 4.27 -4.57 -3.46
C SER A 45 5.52 -3.79 -3.07
N ILE A 46 5.39 -2.50 -2.74
CA ILE A 46 6.50 -1.68 -2.25
C ILE A 46 7.01 -2.22 -0.92
N LEU A 47 6.10 -2.58 -0.02
CA LEU A 47 6.44 -3.15 1.27
C LEU A 47 7.21 -4.48 1.12
N GLU A 48 6.74 -5.37 0.24
CA GLU A 48 7.43 -6.61 -0.10
C GLU A 48 8.85 -6.33 -0.63
N LYS A 49 9.00 -5.41 -1.58
CA LYS A 49 10.30 -5.05 -2.16
C LYS A 49 11.30 -4.62 -1.09
N ILE A 50 10.83 -3.84 -0.11
CA ILE A 50 11.70 -3.30 0.94
C ILE A 50 12.04 -4.35 1.99
N ILE A 51 11.10 -5.22 2.36
CA ILE A 51 11.41 -6.36 3.23
C ILE A 51 12.49 -7.22 2.55
N VAL A 52 12.33 -7.54 1.26
CA VAL A 52 13.32 -8.31 0.48
C VAL A 52 14.68 -7.61 0.46
N ALA A 53 14.73 -6.28 0.32
CA ALA A 53 15.98 -5.53 0.34
C ALA A 53 16.77 -5.70 1.66
N ARG A 54 16.07 -5.91 2.79
CA ARG A 54 16.66 -6.14 4.12
C ARG A 54 17.09 -7.57 4.40
N LEU A 55 16.62 -8.55 3.63
CA LEU A 55 16.99 -9.94 3.86
C LEU A 55 18.47 -10.16 3.55
N LYS A 56 19.15 -10.93 4.41
CA LYS A 56 20.55 -11.35 4.17
C LYS A 56 20.65 -12.31 2.97
N HIS A 57 19.64 -13.15 2.81
CA HIS A 57 19.54 -14.21 1.80
C HIS A 57 18.41 -13.85 0.85
N LYS A 58 18.72 -13.70 -0.45
CA LYS A 58 17.82 -13.17 -1.50
C LYS A 58 17.66 -14.13 -2.68
N GLU A 59 17.96 -15.40 -2.48
CA GLU A 59 17.86 -16.44 -3.48
C GLU A 59 16.40 -16.55 -3.96
N PRO A 60 16.14 -16.59 -5.28
CA PRO A 60 14.78 -16.54 -5.81
C PRO A 60 13.82 -17.62 -5.27
N ASP A 61 14.34 -18.80 -4.96
CA ASP A 61 13.56 -19.91 -4.35
C ASP A 61 13.11 -19.57 -2.92
N LEU A 62 14.01 -19.03 -2.10
CA LEU A 62 13.70 -18.60 -0.73
C LEU A 62 12.68 -17.46 -0.74
N ILE A 63 12.91 -16.42 -1.56
CA ILE A 63 11.96 -15.32 -1.71
C ILE A 63 10.59 -15.84 -2.20
N GLY A 64 10.59 -16.80 -3.13
CA GLY A 64 9.38 -17.49 -3.55
C GLY A 64 8.63 -18.14 -2.39
N LYS A 65 9.31 -18.93 -1.55
CA LYS A 65 8.72 -19.62 -0.40
C LYS A 65 8.23 -18.67 0.69
N LEU A 66 8.86 -17.51 0.85
CA LEU A 66 8.45 -16.51 1.85
C LEU A 66 7.16 -15.80 1.46
N PHE A 67 7.08 -15.33 0.21
CA PHE A 67 6.03 -14.38 -0.21
C PHE A 67 4.93 -15.01 -1.09
N LYS A 68 5.03 -16.29 -1.47
CA LYS A 68 4.08 -16.96 -2.39
C LYS A 68 3.48 -18.21 -1.77
N ASP A 69 2.39 -18.70 -2.37
CA ASP A 69 1.82 -20.04 -2.14
C ASP A 69 1.66 -20.42 -0.66
N ARG A 70 1.04 -19.53 0.14
CA ARG A 70 0.88 -19.65 1.62
C ARG A 70 2.17 -19.54 2.43
N GLY A 71 3.19 -18.90 1.86
CA GLY A 71 4.38 -18.51 2.58
C GLY A 71 4.09 -17.58 3.75
N PRO A 72 4.97 -17.51 4.75
CA PRO A 72 4.77 -16.75 5.98
C PRO A 72 4.62 -15.24 5.78
N LEU A 73 5.03 -14.70 4.63
CA LEU A 73 4.90 -13.29 4.24
C LEU A 73 4.01 -13.13 3.00
N SER A 74 3.14 -14.10 2.71
CA SER A 74 2.30 -14.06 1.50
C SER A 74 1.11 -13.10 1.60
N ASP A 75 0.70 -12.72 2.81
CA ASP A 75 -0.41 -11.81 3.04
C ASP A 75 0.04 -10.42 3.53
N PHE A 76 -0.80 -9.42 3.26
CA PHE A 76 -0.51 -8.03 3.60
C PHE A 76 -0.32 -7.81 5.11
N HIS A 77 -1.06 -8.51 5.96
CA HIS A 77 -0.95 -8.33 7.41
C HIS A 77 0.42 -8.79 7.92
N SER A 78 0.88 -9.97 7.51
CA SER A 78 2.19 -10.50 7.87
C SER A 78 3.33 -9.61 7.38
N LYS A 79 3.21 -9.03 6.18
CA LYS A 79 4.16 -8.04 5.65
C LYS A 79 4.23 -6.78 6.54
N ILE A 80 3.07 -6.24 6.95
CA ILE A 80 3.02 -5.07 7.85
C ILE A 80 3.72 -5.39 9.17
N LEU A 81 3.37 -6.51 9.81
CA LEU A 81 3.95 -6.93 11.08
C LEU A 81 5.48 -7.03 11.02
N VAL A 82 6.00 -7.73 10.02
CA VAL A 82 7.45 -7.93 9.89
C VAL A 82 8.17 -6.64 9.53
N ALA A 83 7.60 -5.80 8.66
CA ALA A 83 8.17 -4.49 8.36
C ALA A 83 8.25 -3.60 9.60
N THR A 84 7.20 -3.58 10.44
CA THR A 84 7.22 -2.83 11.70
C THR A 84 8.25 -3.43 12.68
N ALA A 85 8.27 -4.75 12.85
CA ALA A 85 9.19 -5.43 13.78
C ALA A 85 10.66 -5.21 13.42
N PHE A 86 10.99 -5.14 12.13
CA PHE A 86 12.34 -4.88 11.64
C PHE A 86 12.70 -3.39 11.55
N GLY A 87 11.81 -2.50 11.98
CA GLY A 87 12.04 -1.05 11.92
C GLY A 87 12.12 -0.52 10.48
N VAL A 88 11.54 -1.23 9.51
CA VAL A 88 11.44 -0.79 8.11
C VAL A 88 10.41 0.33 7.98
N ILE A 89 9.36 0.26 8.78
CA ILE A 89 8.32 1.27 8.91
C ILE A 89 8.10 1.58 10.38
N SER A 90 7.71 2.82 10.68
CA SER A 90 7.34 3.20 12.05
C SER A 90 6.05 2.50 12.52
N PRO A 91 5.80 2.38 13.84
CA PRO A 91 4.52 1.88 14.36
C PRO A 91 3.30 2.67 13.88
N ASN A 92 3.46 3.98 13.69
CA ASN A 92 2.41 4.84 13.15
C ASN A 92 2.11 4.46 11.69
N MET A 93 3.13 4.28 10.84
CA MET A 93 2.94 3.83 9.47
C MET A 93 2.31 2.43 9.41
N GLY A 94 2.71 1.51 10.30
CA GLY A 94 2.08 0.20 10.42
C GLY A 94 0.58 0.29 10.73
N SER A 95 0.19 1.19 11.63
CA SER A 95 -1.21 1.45 11.96
C SER A 95 -2.00 1.98 10.77
N GLU A 96 -1.44 2.92 10.02
CA GLU A 96 -2.07 3.46 8.79
C GLU A 96 -2.23 2.37 7.71
N LEU A 97 -1.22 1.49 7.53
CA LEU A 97 -1.31 0.35 6.61
C LEU A 97 -2.37 -0.66 7.04
N HIS A 98 -2.59 -0.87 8.35
CA HIS A 98 -3.67 -1.71 8.84
C HIS A 98 -5.06 -1.12 8.52
N ARG A 99 -5.24 0.21 8.57
CA ARG A 99 -6.47 0.86 8.09
C ARG A 99 -6.69 0.63 6.60
N ILE A 100 -5.64 0.83 5.78
CA ILE A 100 -5.69 0.56 4.34
C ILE A 100 -6.10 -0.90 4.07
N LYS A 101 -5.51 -1.86 4.80
CA LYS A 101 -5.88 -3.28 4.71
C LYS A 101 -7.35 -3.51 5.07
N ALA A 102 -7.85 -2.89 6.13
CA ALA A 102 -9.25 -3.03 6.55
C ALA A 102 -10.20 -2.54 5.46
N ILE A 103 -9.98 -1.33 4.94
CA ILE A 103 -10.75 -0.73 3.85
C ILE A 103 -10.72 -1.64 2.61
N ARG A 104 -9.53 -2.07 2.16
CA ARG A 104 -9.40 -2.97 1.01
C ARG A 104 -10.14 -4.29 1.21
N ASN A 105 -10.09 -4.85 2.41
CA ASN A 105 -10.76 -6.11 2.71
C ASN A 105 -12.28 -5.98 2.62
N VAL A 106 -12.85 -4.85 3.06
CA VAL A 106 -14.28 -4.57 2.87
C VAL A 106 -14.60 -4.52 1.38
N PHE A 107 -13.87 -3.74 0.59
CA PHE A 107 -14.09 -3.67 -0.86
C PHE A 107 -13.93 -5.02 -1.58
N ALA A 108 -13.00 -5.87 -1.16
CA ALA A 108 -12.74 -7.16 -1.78
C ALA A 108 -13.75 -8.25 -1.43
N HIS A 109 -14.37 -8.18 -0.25
CA HIS A 109 -15.18 -9.28 0.30
C HIS A 109 -16.64 -8.92 0.57
N ALA A 110 -17.03 -7.64 0.52
CA ALA A 110 -18.41 -7.23 0.69
C ALA A 110 -19.32 -7.83 -0.39
N LYS A 111 -20.41 -8.47 0.06
CA LYS A 111 -21.46 -9.04 -0.80
C LYS A 111 -22.52 -8.02 -1.21
N ILE A 112 -22.44 -6.81 -0.66
CA ILE A 112 -23.27 -5.67 -0.99
C ILE A 112 -22.45 -4.62 -1.74
N ASP A 113 -23.15 -3.68 -2.36
CA ASP A 113 -22.49 -2.51 -2.94
C ASP A 113 -22.01 -1.58 -1.81
N VAL A 114 -20.75 -1.16 -1.92
CA VAL A 114 -20.07 -0.27 -0.96
C VAL A 114 -19.21 0.71 -1.74
N ASN A 115 -19.09 1.91 -1.21
CA ASN A 115 -18.33 3.01 -1.80
C ASN A 115 -17.52 3.73 -0.71
N PHE A 116 -16.68 4.69 -1.09
CA PHE A 116 -15.85 5.41 -0.11
C PHE A 116 -16.65 6.30 0.86
N ASP A 117 -17.92 6.57 0.58
CA ASP A 117 -18.82 7.35 1.43
C ASP A 117 -19.71 6.47 2.32
N THR A 118 -19.55 5.15 2.26
CA THR A 118 -20.17 4.22 3.20
C THR A 118 -19.65 4.55 4.61
N PRO A 119 -20.53 4.75 5.62
CA PRO A 119 -20.14 5.35 6.91
C PRO A 119 -18.92 4.73 7.56
N GLU A 120 -18.85 3.39 7.59
CA GLU A 120 -17.77 2.63 8.20
C GLU A 120 -16.45 2.77 7.43
N ILE A 121 -16.51 2.91 6.10
CA ILE A 121 -15.32 3.13 5.25
C ILE A 121 -14.84 4.58 5.40
N ALA A 122 -15.77 5.54 5.39
CA ALA A 122 -15.46 6.95 5.57
C ALA A 122 -14.84 7.21 6.95
N GLU A 123 -15.30 6.53 8.00
CA GLU A 123 -14.69 6.62 9.33
C GLU A 123 -13.22 6.16 9.32
N GLU A 124 -12.91 5.04 8.67
CA GLU A 124 -11.52 4.58 8.54
C GLU A 124 -10.65 5.53 7.72
N VAL A 125 -11.19 6.12 6.65
CA VAL A 125 -10.48 7.14 5.84
C VAL A 125 -10.22 8.41 6.68
N ASN A 126 -11.20 8.88 7.44
CA ASN A 126 -11.03 10.04 8.32
C ASN A 126 -10.16 9.74 9.54
N GLY A 127 -9.91 8.46 9.81
CA GLY A 127 -9.08 7.96 10.90
C GLY A 127 -7.56 8.11 10.68
N PHE A 128 -7.11 8.40 9.46
CA PHE A 128 -5.68 8.55 9.15
C PHE A 128 -5.02 9.64 9.99
N LEU A 129 -3.95 9.30 10.69
CA LEU A 129 -3.25 10.20 11.61
C LEU A 129 -2.68 11.43 10.89
N MET A 130 -2.11 11.22 9.69
CA MET A 130 -1.53 12.31 8.92
C MET A 130 -2.59 13.28 8.40
N LEU A 131 -3.77 12.78 8.02
CA LEU A 131 -4.90 13.62 7.64
C LEU A 131 -5.33 14.52 8.81
N LYS A 132 -5.49 13.93 10.00
CA LYS A 132 -5.83 14.68 11.23
C LYS A 132 -4.77 15.73 11.57
N ALA A 133 -3.49 15.40 11.42
CA ALA A 133 -2.41 16.34 11.62
C ALA A 133 -2.47 17.52 10.62
N MET A 134 -2.67 17.25 9.33
CA MET A 134 -2.81 18.30 8.31
C MET A 134 -4.02 19.20 8.56
N GLN A 135 -5.16 18.63 8.94
CA GLN A 135 -6.37 19.39 9.31
C GLN A 135 -6.15 20.29 10.53
N SER A 136 -5.39 19.82 11.53
CA SER A 136 -5.08 20.62 12.73
C SER A 136 -4.20 21.84 12.45
N VAL A 137 -3.41 21.81 11.37
CA VAL A 137 -2.55 22.94 10.94
C VAL A 137 -3.31 23.88 10.00
N ALA A 138 -4.29 23.36 9.26
CA ALA A 138 -5.03 24.08 8.22
C ALA A 138 -6.26 24.85 8.74
N SER A 139 -6.42 25.01 10.06
CA SER A 139 -7.61 25.57 10.72
C SER A 139 -8.04 26.99 10.31
N ASP A 140 -7.23 27.71 9.51
CA ASP A 140 -7.56 29.03 8.95
C ASP A 140 -7.96 29.02 7.47
N SER A 141 -7.89 27.86 6.80
CA SER A 141 -8.18 27.72 5.36
C SER A 141 -9.48 26.94 5.15
N LYS A 142 -10.45 27.59 4.49
CA LYS A 142 -11.73 27.02 4.02
C LYS A 142 -11.62 25.52 3.71
N ASP A 143 -12.52 24.74 4.31
CA ASP A 143 -12.75 23.31 4.07
C ASP A 143 -12.38 22.90 2.63
N ILE A 144 -11.15 22.41 2.43
CA ILE A 144 -10.83 21.62 1.25
C ILE A 144 -11.44 20.26 1.55
N SER A 145 -12.74 20.13 1.27
CA SER A 145 -13.43 18.85 1.32
C SER A 145 -12.91 17.98 0.18
N VAL A 146 -11.86 17.22 0.46
CA VAL A 146 -11.34 16.20 -0.44
C VAL A 146 -12.18 14.95 -0.25
N SER A 147 -12.69 14.38 -1.34
CA SER A 147 -13.51 13.15 -1.25
C SER A 147 -12.75 12.01 -0.58
N ASN A 148 -13.46 11.13 0.12
CA ASN A 148 -12.87 9.98 0.83
C ASN A 148 -11.98 9.12 -0.07
N LYS A 149 -12.41 8.89 -1.32
CA LYS A 149 -11.62 8.20 -2.34
C LYS A 149 -10.29 8.91 -2.60
N ARG A 150 -10.33 10.23 -2.80
CA ARG A 150 -9.12 11.02 -3.08
C ARG A 150 -8.17 10.97 -1.89
N THR A 151 -8.70 11.13 -0.67
CA THR A 151 -7.95 11.02 0.57
C THR A 151 -7.27 9.66 0.72
N PHE A 152 -8.00 8.57 0.46
CA PHE A 152 -7.44 7.22 0.50
C PHE A 152 -6.26 7.03 -0.48
N ILE A 153 -6.41 7.45 -1.73
CA ILE A 153 -5.35 7.31 -2.75
C ILE A 153 -4.16 8.23 -2.42
N LEU A 154 -4.40 9.45 -1.95
CA LEU A 154 -3.35 10.37 -1.51
C LEU A 154 -2.57 9.80 -0.32
N MET A 155 -3.25 9.21 0.66
CA MET A 155 -2.59 8.58 1.81
C MET A 155 -1.70 7.42 1.40
N ILE A 156 -2.15 6.57 0.47
CA ILE A 156 -1.31 5.53 -0.12
C ILE A 156 -0.09 6.13 -0.81
N ARG A 157 -0.27 7.17 -1.63
CA ARG A 157 0.83 7.84 -2.34
C ARG A 157 1.87 8.41 -1.37
N ILE A 158 1.41 9.08 -0.33
CA ILE A 158 2.28 9.65 0.72
C ILE A 158 3.06 8.53 1.43
N LEU A 159 2.38 7.46 1.85
CA LEU A 159 3.04 6.35 2.51
C LEU A 159 4.06 5.66 1.59
N CYS A 160 3.77 5.51 0.30
CA CYS A 160 4.74 4.99 -0.67
C CYS A 160 6.02 5.82 -0.70
N ILE A 161 5.88 7.16 -0.73
CA ILE A 161 7.00 8.11 -0.68
C ILE A 161 7.78 7.94 0.62
N MET A 162 7.11 8.03 1.78
CA MET A 162 7.75 7.91 3.09
C MET A 162 8.53 6.61 3.23
N ILE A 163 7.89 5.49 2.90
CA ILE A 163 8.48 4.14 2.98
C ILE A 163 9.75 4.04 2.11
N SER A 164 9.75 4.68 0.93
CA SER A 164 10.89 4.60 0.00
C SER A 164 12.01 5.59 0.33
N THR A 165 11.68 6.75 0.90
CA THR A 165 12.66 7.69 1.44
C THR A 165 13.41 7.09 2.64
N ASP A 166 12.68 6.44 3.56
CA ASP A 166 13.29 5.75 4.70
C ASP A 166 14.20 4.61 4.22
N HIS A 167 13.78 3.86 3.19
CA HIS A 167 14.66 2.87 2.58
C HIS A 167 15.95 3.49 2.06
N LYS A 168 15.88 4.58 1.27
CA LYS A 168 17.08 5.24 0.71
C LYS A 168 18.04 5.67 1.81
N THR A 169 17.51 6.23 2.91
CA THR A 169 18.31 6.68 4.04
C THR A 169 19.09 5.54 4.71
N VAL A 170 18.51 4.33 4.77
CA VAL A 170 19.14 3.21 5.50
C VAL A 170 19.95 2.27 4.59
N SER A 171 19.57 2.10 3.32
CA SER A 171 20.28 1.21 2.39
C SER A 171 21.29 1.93 1.50
N GLY A 172 21.19 3.25 1.35
CA GLY A 172 21.97 4.02 0.38
C GLY A 172 21.50 3.83 -1.08
N GLU A 173 20.51 2.96 -1.33
CA GLU A 173 19.96 2.68 -2.65
C GLU A 173 18.66 3.47 -2.86
N GLU A 174 18.63 4.26 -3.95
CA GLU A 174 17.46 5.03 -4.32
C GLU A 174 16.36 4.11 -4.88
N LEU A 175 15.26 3.99 -4.14
CA LEU A 175 13.98 3.62 -4.72
C LEU A 175 13.46 4.87 -5.43
N VAL A 176 13.78 5.00 -6.71
CA VAL A 176 13.13 5.99 -7.57
C VAL A 176 11.61 5.75 -7.43
N ILE A 177 10.85 6.75 -7.01
CA ILE A 177 9.38 6.80 -7.15
C ILE A 177 9.10 7.97 -8.09
#